data_AF-A0A817NBY3-F1
#
_entry.id   AF-A0A817NBY3-F1
#
_cell.length_a   1.000
_cell.length_b   1.000
_cell.length_c   1.000
_cell.angle_alpha   90.00
_cell.angle_beta   90.00
_cell.angle_gamma   90.00
#
_symmetry.space_group_name_H-M   'P 1'
#
loop_
_entity.id
_entity.type
_entity.pdbx_description
1 polymer ?
#
loop_
_entity_poly.entity_id
_entity_poly.type
_entity_poly.pdbx_seq_one_letter_code
_entity_poly.pdbx_strand_id
1 'polypeptide(L)'
;LKLKQFEKFDDTTQALEAATATVEGKISKPLKKLLKRLVDPDVQEQLLVADSALGKAIKEKFSFDCLCNSSVQDLMRVIRSQADSLLQINEKELAAMRIGLAH
;
A
#
# COMPACT_ATOMS: atom_id res chain seq x y z
N LEU A 1 -0.23 -9.07 14.12
CA LEU A 1 -0.82 -8.36 12.95
C LEU A 1 -1.42 -9.40 12.03
N LYS A 2 -2.63 -9.18 11.52
CA LYS A 2 -3.29 -10.06 10.55
C LYS A 2 -3.60 -9.25 9.30
N LEU A 3 -3.28 -9.80 8.13
CA LEU A 3 -3.61 -9.19 6.85
C LEU A 3 -5.12 -9.16 6.69
N LYS A 4 -5.70 -7.98 6.44
CA LYS A 4 -7.14 -7.81 6.21
C LYS A 4 -7.51 -7.91 4.74
N GLN A 5 -6.74 -7.27 3.87
CA GLN A 5 -6.98 -7.25 2.43
C GLN A 5 -5.65 -7.16 1.69
N PHE A 6 -5.55 -7.91 0.59
CA PHE A 6 -4.47 -7.79 -0.39
C PHE A 6 -5.10 -7.74 -1.78
N GLU A 7 -4.85 -6.66 -2.52
CA GLU A 7 -5.36 -6.46 -3.88
C GLU A 7 -4.22 -6.70 -4.87
N LYS A 8 -4.35 -7.72 -5.71
CA LYS A 8 -3.43 -7.97 -6.83
C LYS A 8 -3.72 -6.96 -7.94
N PHE A 9 -2.68 -6.54 -8.66
CA PHE A 9 -2.86 -5.82 -9.92
C PHE A 9 -3.24 -6.81 -11.02
N ASP A 10 -4.12 -6.38 -11.93
CA ASP A 10 -4.59 -7.22 -13.03
C ASP A 10 -3.49 -7.42 -14.10
N ASP A 11 -2.64 -6.40 -14.30
CA ASP A 11 -1.62 -6.37 -15.34
C ASP A 11 -0.40 -5.52 -14.93
N THR A 12 0.70 -5.66 -15.67
CA THR A 12 1.97 -4.97 -15.41
C THR A 12 1.91 -3.47 -15.67
N THR A 13 1.07 -3.01 -16.60
CA THR A 13 0.88 -1.57 -16.87
C THR A 13 0.25 -0.88 -15.67
N GLN A 14 -0.81 -1.47 -15.12
CA GLN A 14 -1.44 -0.97 -13.90
C GLN A 14 -0.47 -0.99 -12.71
N ALA A 15 0.35 -2.05 -12.59
CA ALA A 15 1.36 -2.15 -11.53
C ALA A 15 2.43 -1.05 -11.67
N LEU A 16 2.92 -0.79 -12.89
CA LEU A 16 3.90 0.26 -13.17
C LEU A 16 3.34 1.65 -12.87
N GLU A 17 2.15 1.97 -13.37
CA GLU A 17 1.47 3.24 -13.09
C GLU A 17 1.28 3.45 -11.58
N ALA A 18 0.88 2.40 -10.85
CA ALA A 18 0.71 2.48 -9.41
C ALA A 18 2.04 2.66 -8.68
N ALA A 19 3.12 2.02 -9.14
CA ALA A 19 4.46 2.19 -8.59
C ALA A 19 4.98 3.61 -8.80
N THR A 20 4.88 4.15 -10.02
CA THR A 20 5.27 5.54 -10.33
C THR A 20 4.48 6.53 -9.49
N ALA A 21 3.15 6.41 -9.44
CA ALA A 21 2.32 7.27 -8.62
C ALA A 21 2.74 7.24 -7.14
N THR A 22 3.05 6.04 -6.62
CA THR A 22 3.49 5.88 -5.22
C THR A 22 4.83 6.57 -4.97
N VAL A 23 5.79 6.46 -5.89
CA VAL A 23 7.10 7.15 -5.80
C VAL A 23 6.92 8.67 -5.83
N GLU A 24 5.97 9.17 -6.61
CA GLU A 24 5.62 10.60 -6.66
C GLU A 24 4.73 11.06 -5.50
N GLY A 25 4.38 10.20 -4.55
CA GLY A 25 3.49 10.52 -3.42
C GLY A 25 2.03 10.75 -3.81
N LYS A 26 1.59 10.23 -4.96
CA LYS A 26 0.23 10.36 -5.50
C LYS A 26 -0.60 9.10 -5.28
N ILE A 27 -1.93 9.27 -5.18
CA ILE A 27 -2.86 8.15 -5.06
C ILE A 27 -3.19 7.60 -6.46
N SER A 28 -2.83 6.35 -6.72
CA SER A 28 -3.22 5.63 -7.94
C SER A 28 -4.71 5.25 -7.93
N LYS A 29 -5.30 5.03 -9.11
CA LYS A 29 -6.69 4.54 -9.24
C LYS A 29 -6.99 3.27 -8.41
N PRO A 30 -6.15 2.20 -8.45
CA PRO A 30 -6.39 1.01 -7.64
C PRO A 30 -6.32 1.29 -6.13
N LEU A 31 -5.33 2.06 -5.67
CA LEU A 31 -5.23 2.45 -4.25
C LEU A 31 -6.47 3.23 -3.79
N LYS A 32 -6.96 4.17 -4.61
CA LYS A 32 -8.19 4.93 -4.33
C LYS A 32 -9.42 4.04 -4.17
N LYS A 33 -9.57 3.03 -5.03
CA LYS A 33 -10.69 2.06 -4.95
C LYS A 33 -10.58 1.20 -3.68
N LEU A 34 -9.36 0.77 -3.33
CA LEU A 34 -9.10 -0.06 -2.16
C LEU A 34 -9.41 0.69 -0.86
N LEU A 35 -8.91 1.94 -0.72
CA LEU A 35 -9.16 2.77 0.46
C LEU A 35 -10.66 3.01 0.68
N LYS A 36 -11.44 3.28 -0.38
CA LYS A 36 -12.90 3.43 -0.28
C LYS A 36 -13.63 2.18 0.21
N ARG A 37 -13.08 0.99 -0.04
CA ARG A 37 -13.69 -0.29 0.35
C ARG A 37 -13.36 -0.66 1.80
N LEU A 38 -12.20 -0.24 2.29
CA LEU A 38 -11.63 -0.72 3.56
C LEU A 38 -11.63 0.32 4.68
N VAL A 39 -11.57 1.59 4.33
CA VAL A 39 -11.47 2.69 5.28
C VAL A 39 -12.85 3.28 5.45
N ASP A 40 -13.38 3.04 6.65
CA ASP A 40 -14.58 3.71 7.12
C ASP A 40 -14.14 4.84 8.07
N PRO A 41 -14.31 6.11 7.69
CA PRO A 41 -13.82 7.24 8.46
C PRO A 41 -14.52 7.38 9.83
N ASP A 42 -15.69 6.78 10.02
CA ASP A 42 -16.40 6.79 11.30
C ASP A 42 -15.88 5.70 12.26
N VAL A 43 -15.11 4.73 11.77
CA VAL A 43 -14.59 3.59 12.57
C VAL A 43 -13.08 3.66 12.77
N GLN A 44 -12.35 4.18 11.79
CA GLN A 44 -10.89 4.21 11.82
C GLN A 44 -10.43 5.64 12.06
N GLU A 45 -9.71 5.88 13.16
CA GLU A 45 -9.22 7.22 13.47
C GLU A 45 -7.92 7.57 12.73
N GLN A 46 -7.06 6.57 12.49
CA GLN A 46 -5.73 6.80 11.90
C GLN A 46 -5.26 5.65 10.99
N LEU A 47 -4.48 6.02 9.97
CA LEU A 47 -3.92 5.15 8.94
C LEU A 47 -2.42 5.35 8.96
N LEU A 48 -1.71 4.26 9.19
CA LEU A 48 -0.25 4.28 9.24
C LEU A 48 0.26 4.16 7.80
N VAL A 49 0.96 5.19 7.32
CA VAL A 49 1.47 5.25 5.94
C VAL A 49 2.99 5.34 5.98
N ALA A 50 3.66 4.56 5.12
CA ALA A 50 5.12 4.50 5.06
C ALA A 50 5.75 5.72 4.37
N ASP A 51 4.98 6.51 3.64
CA ASP A 51 5.45 7.71 2.96
C ASP A 51 4.59 8.91 3.35
N SER A 52 5.27 10.00 3.72
CA SER A 52 4.58 11.20 4.23
C SER A 52 3.88 12.01 3.12
N ALA A 53 4.40 12.01 1.90
CA ALA A 53 3.77 12.71 0.77
C ALA A 53 2.50 11.96 0.35
N LEU A 54 2.56 10.63 0.27
CA LEU A 54 1.39 9.79 0.04
C LEU A 54 0.35 9.94 1.14
N GLY A 55 0.78 9.98 2.41
CA GLY A 55 -0.09 10.23 3.55
C GLY A 55 -0.83 11.57 3.45
N LYS A 56 -0.14 12.65 3.01
CA LYS A 56 -0.77 13.94 2.75
C LYS A 56 -1.82 13.85 1.64
N ALA A 57 -1.48 13.21 0.52
CA ALA A 57 -2.42 13.04 -0.59
C ALA A 57 -3.68 12.28 -0.16
N ILE A 58 -3.54 11.22 0.65
CA ILE A 58 -4.66 10.44 1.21
C ILE A 58 -5.52 11.34 2.11
N LYS A 59 -4.89 12.09 3.01
CA LYS A 59 -5.58 13.03 3.91
C LYS A 59 -6.38 14.08 3.14
N GLU A 60 -5.80 14.68 2.11
CA GLU A 60 -6.49 15.66 1.25
C GLU A 60 -7.68 15.05 0.49
N LYS A 61 -7.59 13.77 0.10
CA LYS A 61 -8.61 13.14 -0.74
C LYS A 61 -9.77 12.53 0.03
N PHE A 62 -9.50 12.02 1.23
CA PHE A 62 -10.45 11.25 2.03
C PHE A 62 -10.77 11.91 3.37
N SER A 63 -10.17 13.08 3.67
CA SER A 63 -10.30 13.78 4.94
C SER A 63 -9.95 12.90 6.15
N PHE A 64 -8.98 11.99 5.95
CA PHE A 64 -8.63 10.94 6.89
C PHE A 64 -7.22 11.15 7.46
N ASP A 65 -7.02 10.97 8.77
CA ASP A 65 -5.73 11.22 9.39
C ASP A 65 -4.69 10.13 9.10
N CYS A 66 -3.55 10.56 8.55
CA CYS A 66 -2.44 9.68 8.20
C CYS A 66 -1.25 9.92 9.12
N LEU A 67 -0.70 8.87 9.71
CA LEU A 67 0.47 8.91 10.58
C LEU A 67 1.69 8.31 9.85
N CYS A 68 2.77 9.09 9.79
CA CYS A 68 4.07 8.65 9.28
C CYS A 68 5.17 9.14 10.23
N ASN A 69 5.70 8.25 11.08
CA ASN A 69 6.78 8.55 12.03
C ASN A 69 7.81 7.40 12.07
N SER A 70 8.86 7.52 12.88
CA SER A 70 9.90 6.49 13.01
C SER A 70 9.35 5.12 13.43
N SER A 71 8.43 5.08 14.38
CA SER A 71 7.79 3.83 14.81
C SER A 71 6.98 3.16 13.69
N VAL A 72 6.33 3.95 12.82
CA VAL A 72 5.67 3.43 11.61
C VAL A 72 6.70 2.86 10.64
N GLN A 73 7.84 3.51 10.45
CA GLN A 73 8.89 3.00 9.57
C GLN A 73 9.45 1.66 10.05
N ASP A 74 9.70 1.53 11.36
CA ASP A 74 10.17 0.27 11.95
C ASP A 74 9.13 -0.83 11.81
N LEU A 75 7.85 -0.51 12.06
CA LEU A 75 6.75 -1.45 11.85
C LEU A 75 6.68 -1.92 10.39
N MET A 76 6.76 -0.99 9.44
CA MET A 76 6.73 -1.30 8.01
C MET A 76 7.95 -2.15 7.59
N ARG A 77 9.11 -1.95 8.23
CA ARG A 77 10.30 -2.79 8.03
C ARG A 77 10.06 -4.23 8.47
N VAL A 78 9.45 -4.44 9.64
CA VAL A 78 9.09 -5.78 10.14
C VAL A 78 8.02 -6.44 9.26
N ILE A 79 7.02 -5.68 8.79
CA ILE A 79 6.02 -6.21 7.86
C ILE A 79 6.68 -6.68 6.57
N ARG A 80 7.62 -5.91 6.01
CA ARG A 80 8.37 -6.30 4.81
C ARG A 80 9.21 -7.57 5.02
N SER A 81 9.85 -7.74 6.17
CA SER A 81 10.63 -8.95 6.45
C SER A 81 9.77 -10.21 6.62
N GLN A 82 8.49 -10.04 6.98
CA GLN A 82 7.53 -11.14 7.14
C GLN A 82 6.52 -11.24 6.00
N ALA A 83 6.71 -10.48 4.91
CA ALA A 83 5.70 -10.32 3.86
C ALA A 83 5.32 -11.66 3.20
N ASP A 84 6.28 -12.54 2.95
CA ASP A 84 6.03 -13.84 2.32
C ASP A 84 5.10 -14.71 3.19
N SER A 85 5.26 -14.66 4.51
CA SER A 85 4.40 -15.37 5.47
C SER A 85 2.99 -14.76 5.56
N LEU A 86 2.89 -13.44 5.45
CA LEU A 86 1.61 -12.72 5.55
C LEU A 86 0.76 -12.83 4.29
N LEU A 87 1.38 -12.80 3.11
CA LEU A 87 0.70 -12.74 1.83
C LEU A 87 0.17 -14.10 1.37
N GLN A 88 0.79 -15.21 1.81
CA GLN A 88 0.41 -16.58 1.43
C GLN A 88 0.32 -16.78 -0.10
N ILE A 89 1.07 -16.00 -0.87
CA ILE A 89 1.14 -16.08 -2.34
C ILE A 89 2.22 -17.07 -2.72
N ASN A 90 2.08 -17.74 -3.87
CA ASN A 90 3.13 -18.60 -4.39
C ASN A 90 4.41 -17.80 -4.67
N GLU A 91 5.56 -18.29 -4.23
CA GLU A 91 6.87 -17.64 -4.40
C GLU A 91 7.19 -17.35 -5.88
N LYS A 92 6.77 -18.24 -6.80
CA LYS A 92 6.95 -18.05 -8.25
C LYS A 92 6.14 -16.87 -8.78
N GLU A 93 4.91 -16.70 -8.30
CA GLU A 93 4.06 -15.58 -8.70
C GLU A 93 4.65 -14.25 -8.17
N LEU A 94 5.11 -14.23 -6.92
CA LEU A 94 5.71 -13.04 -6.33
C LEU A 94 7.04 -12.66 -7.02
N ALA A 95 7.87 -13.65 -7.37
CA ALA A 95 9.10 -13.43 -8.13
C ALA A 95 8.79 -12.87 -9.52
N ALA A 96 7.80 -13.42 -10.23
CA ALA A 96 7.38 -12.91 -11.54
C ALA A 96 6.87 -11.46 -11.46
N MET A 97 6.08 -11.12 -10.43
CA MET A 97 5.63 -9.74 -10.19
C MET A 97 6.80 -8.78 -9.95
N ARG A 98 7.78 -9.17 -9.14
CA ARG A 98 8.97 -8.35 -8.85
C ARG A 98 9.80 -8.11 -10.11
N ILE A 99 10.02 -9.15 -10.91
CA ILE A 99 10.82 -9.06 -12.15
C ILE A 99 10.12 -8.19 -13.19
N GLY A 100 8.81 -8.38 -13.38
CA GLY A 100 8.04 -7.62 -14.38
C GLY A 100 7.91 -6.13 -14.09
N LEU A 101 8.12 -5.71 -12.84
CA LEU A 101 8.11 -4.29 -12.43
C LEU A 101 9.52 -3.68 -12.40
N ALA A 102 10.56 -4.49 -12.21
CA ALA A 102 11.94 -4.01 -12.08
C ALA A 102 12.62 -3.66 -13.42
N HIS A 103 12.04 -4.11 -14.54
CA HIS A 103 12.52 -3.88 -15.90
C HIS A 103 11.79 -2.73 -16.55
#